data_AF-A0A2D8GD19-F1
#
_entry.id   AF-A0A2D8GD19-F1
#
_cell.length_a   1.000
_cell.length_b   1.000
_cell.length_c   1.000
_cell.angle_alpha   90.00
_cell.angle_beta   90.00
_cell.angle_gamma   90.00
#
_symmetry.space_group_name_H-M   'P 1'
#
loop_
_entity.id
_entity.type
_entity.pdbx_description
1 polymer ?
#
loop_
_entity_poly.entity_id
_entity_poly.type
_entity_poly.pdbx_seq_one_letter_code
_entity_poly.pdbx_strand_id
1 'polypeptide(L)'
;MKKVLMEEISLRDYLKNLNDFMVSSVEPTDKDLFKREKHGLESAKMVTVLIFQEALCVFGQDLKHEQQLGEALADMFTHLFTAESLIARVQQTTSPEKKSTMAMNIAKIDLAESLLDIISLSGKCLNRIFEENTPQNILDKVEKLTSKMTMNTDTIMLKKLLGEYMFEQKKYPF
;
A
#
# COMPACT_ATOMS: atom_id res chain seq x y z
N MET A 1 14.83 10.07 4.04
CA MET A 1 15.40 9.95 5.40
C MET A 1 15.83 11.29 5.99
N LYS A 2 16.79 12.03 5.40
CA LYS A 2 17.30 13.31 5.94
C LYS A 2 16.21 14.32 6.34
N LYS A 3 15.24 14.58 5.45
CA LYS A 3 14.12 15.51 5.71
C LYS A 3 13.23 15.09 6.89
N VAL A 4 13.04 13.79 7.07
CA VAL A 4 12.25 13.26 8.20
C VAL A 4 13.03 13.36 9.50
N LEU A 5 14.34 13.05 9.48
CA LEU A 5 15.23 13.22 10.65
C LEU A 5 15.37 14.69 11.06
N MET A 6 15.28 15.61 10.10
CA MET A 6 15.29 17.06 10.34
C MET A 6 13.89 17.61 10.69
N GLU A 7 12.89 16.74 10.85
CA GLU A 7 11.48 17.09 11.08
C GLU A 7 10.85 18.02 10.02
N GLU A 8 11.49 18.17 8.85
CA GLU A 8 10.92 18.89 7.70
C GLU A 8 9.71 18.14 7.11
N ILE A 9 9.66 16.81 7.32
CA ILE A 9 8.50 15.96 7.02
C ILE A 9 8.08 15.30 8.31
N SER A 10 6.94 15.72 8.85
CA SER A 10 6.40 15.21 10.10
C SER A 10 5.53 13.98 9.87
N LEU A 11 6.12 12.79 10.05
CA LEU A 11 5.37 11.53 10.02
C LEU A 11 4.32 11.47 11.14
N ARG A 12 4.63 12.07 12.30
CA ARG A 12 3.71 12.18 13.43
C ARG A 12 2.45 12.95 13.07
N ASP A 13 2.57 14.01 12.28
CA ASP A 13 1.39 14.76 11.82
C ASP A 13 0.51 13.95 10.89
N TYR A 14 1.10 13.16 9.99
CA TYR A 14 0.35 12.23 9.15
C TYR A 14 -0.40 11.18 9.98
N LEU A 15 0.23 10.68 11.06
CA LEU A 15 -0.36 9.69 11.96
C LEU A 15 -1.37 10.25 12.96
N LYS A 16 -1.57 11.59 13.05
CA LYS A 16 -2.56 12.18 13.98
C LYS A 16 -3.97 11.64 13.75
N ASN A 17 -4.34 11.43 12.49
CA ASN A 17 -5.67 10.98 12.11
C ASN A 17 -5.78 9.44 12.05
N LEU A 18 -4.76 8.71 12.50
CA LEU A 18 -4.73 7.25 12.44
C LEU A 18 -5.94 6.65 13.16
N ASN A 19 -6.23 7.11 14.37
CA ASN A 19 -7.33 6.56 15.17
C ASN A 19 -8.69 6.75 14.48
N ASP A 20 -8.92 7.91 13.86
CA ASP A 20 -10.16 8.21 13.15
C ASP A 20 -10.30 7.33 11.90
N PHE A 21 -9.22 7.17 11.14
CA PHE A 21 -9.21 6.28 9.98
C PHE A 21 -9.46 4.81 10.34
N MET A 22 -8.96 4.37 11.49
CA MET A 22 -9.09 2.98 11.93
C MET A 22 -10.54 2.59 12.20
N VAL A 23 -11.33 3.53 12.71
CA VAL A 23 -12.77 3.36 12.94
C VAL A 23 -13.57 3.56 11.65
N SER A 24 -13.00 4.20 10.63
CA SER A 24 -13.68 4.39 9.35
C SER A 24 -13.94 3.05 8.65
N SER A 25 -15.15 2.94 8.09
CA SER A 25 -15.55 1.88 7.18
C SER A 25 -15.86 2.48 5.82
N VAL A 26 -15.72 1.67 4.78
CA VAL A 26 -16.06 2.06 3.42
C VAL A 26 -17.29 1.31 2.97
N GLU A 27 -18.40 2.04 2.87
CA GLU A 27 -19.59 1.56 2.19
C GLU A 27 -19.38 1.60 0.66
N PRO A 28 -19.76 0.56 -0.10
CA PRO A 28 -19.75 0.59 -1.56
C PRO A 28 -20.63 1.75 -2.05
N THR A 29 -20.12 2.53 -3.01
CA THR A 29 -20.93 3.57 -3.68
C THR A 29 -20.60 3.57 -5.16
N ASP A 30 -21.61 3.62 -6.02
CA ASP A 30 -21.49 3.49 -7.48
C ASP A 30 -20.64 4.57 -8.18
N LYS A 31 -20.26 5.63 -7.45
CA LYS A 31 -19.54 6.78 -8.00
C LYS A 31 -18.02 6.58 -8.13
N ASP A 32 -17.39 5.72 -7.33
CA ASP A 32 -15.95 5.47 -7.38
C ASP A 32 -15.64 3.96 -7.45
N LEU A 33 -15.25 3.52 -8.65
CA LEU A 33 -14.95 2.12 -8.96
C LEU A 33 -13.72 1.58 -8.21
N PHE A 34 -12.88 2.46 -7.67
CA PHE A 34 -11.69 2.11 -6.90
C PHE A 34 -11.81 2.50 -5.42
N LYS A 35 -13.03 2.69 -4.90
CA LYS A 35 -13.20 3.18 -3.51
C LYS A 35 -12.56 2.24 -2.48
N ARG A 36 -12.76 0.92 -2.65
CA ARG A 36 -12.19 -0.10 -1.75
C ARG A 36 -10.68 -0.15 -1.90
N GLU A 37 -10.21 -0.11 -3.14
CA GLU A 37 -8.81 -0.08 -3.54
C GLU A 37 -8.08 1.11 -2.90
N LYS A 38 -8.64 2.32 -3.02
CA LYS A 38 -8.12 3.54 -2.39
C LYS A 38 -8.08 3.45 -0.88
N HIS A 39 -9.08 2.82 -0.26
CA HIS A 39 -9.09 2.63 1.18
C HIS A 39 -8.01 1.67 1.66
N GLY A 40 -7.81 0.57 0.95
CA GLY A 40 -6.68 -0.34 1.21
C GLY A 40 -5.33 0.34 1.03
N LEU A 41 -5.19 1.16 -0.04
CA LEU A 41 -3.99 1.94 -0.30
C LEU A 41 -3.71 2.97 0.80
N GLU A 42 -4.74 3.68 1.30
CA GLU A 42 -4.56 4.62 2.41
C GLU A 42 -4.15 3.89 3.69
N SER A 43 -4.73 2.71 3.95
CA SER A 43 -4.31 1.85 5.06
C SER A 43 -2.85 1.42 4.94
N ALA A 44 -2.39 1.10 3.72
CA ALA A 44 -1.02 0.75 3.43
C ALA A 44 -0.04 1.92 3.64
N LYS A 45 -0.45 3.15 3.31
CA LYS A 45 0.35 4.35 3.63
C LYS A 45 0.49 4.52 5.14
N MET A 46 -0.61 4.37 5.88
CA MET A 46 -0.59 4.46 7.34
C MET A 46 0.30 3.40 7.99
N VAL A 47 0.24 2.14 7.54
CA VAL A 47 1.08 1.08 8.11
C VAL A 47 2.55 1.32 7.79
N THR A 48 2.86 1.77 6.57
CA THR A 48 4.23 2.07 6.15
C THR A 48 4.82 3.23 6.92
N VAL A 49 4.05 4.30 7.10
CA VAL A 49 4.49 5.47 7.89
C VAL A 49 4.62 5.14 9.37
N LEU A 50 3.70 4.33 9.93
CA LEU A 50 3.80 3.86 11.32
C LEU A 50 5.11 3.09 11.55
N ILE A 51 5.40 2.10 10.71
CA ILE A 51 6.61 1.28 10.83
C ILE A 51 7.86 2.12 10.63
N PHE A 52 7.85 3.06 9.68
CA PHE A 52 8.98 3.95 9.47
C PHE A 52 9.20 4.89 10.67
N GLN A 53 8.12 5.37 11.29
CA GLN A 53 8.20 6.15 12.53
C GLN A 53 8.80 5.31 13.67
N GLU A 54 8.37 4.07 13.86
CA GLU A 54 8.93 3.19 14.91
C GLU A 54 10.41 2.88 14.65
N ALA A 55 10.81 2.63 13.39
CA ALA A 55 12.20 2.45 13.02
C ALA A 55 13.06 3.68 13.36
N LEU A 56 12.54 4.88 13.13
CA LEU A 56 13.22 6.12 13.50
C LEU A 56 13.29 6.33 15.01
N CYS A 57 12.24 5.95 15.75
CA CYS A 57 12.24 6.01 17.22
C CYS A 57 13.30 5.09 17.83
N VAL A 58 13.46 3.87 17.28
CA VAL A 58 14.40 2.88 17.80
C VAL A 58 15.84 3.16 17.36
N PHE A 59 16.06 3.40 16.07
CA PHE A 59 17.42 3.50 15.51
C PHE A 59 17.91 4.93 15.29
N GLY A 60 17.03 5.93 15.24
CA GLY A 60 17.41 7.33 15.00
C GLY A 60 18.30 7.51 13.77
N GLN A 61 19.49 8.09 13.97
CA GLN A 61 20.47 8.29 12.90
C GLN A 61 21.17 7.00 12.45
N ASP A 62 21.15 5.96 13.29
CA ASP A 62 21.77 4.67 12.99
C ASP A 62 20.91 3.80 12.09
N LEU A 63 19.66 4.21 11.80
CA LEU A 63 18.81 3.55 10.80
C LEU A 63 19.51 3.41 9.43
N LYS A 64 20.43 4.32 9.09
CA LYS A 64 21.24 4.25 7.87
C LYS A 64 22.16 3.02 7.79
N HIS A 65 22.46 2.39 8.93
CA HIS A 65 23.26 1.17 9.02
C HIS A 65 22.40 -0.10 8.98
N GLU A 66 21.09 0.01 9.20
CA GLU A 66 20.13 -1.08 9.12
C GLU A 66 19.73 -1.34 7.65
N GLN A 67 20.69 -1.80 6.83
CA GLN A 67 20.52 -1.89 5.37
C GLN A 67 19.32 -2.73 4.95
N GLN A 68 19.12 -3.91 5.57
CA GLN A 68 18.03 -4.81 5.23
C GLN A 68 16.65 -4.26 5.64
N LEU A 69 16.58 -3.55 6.77
CA LEU A 69 15.38 -2.84 7.19
C LEU A 69 15.10 -1.66 6.24
N GLY A 70 16.15 -0.93 5.86
CA GLY A 70 16.07 0.17 4.91
C GLY A 70 15.59 -0.27 3.52
N GLU A 71 16.05 -1.43 3.04
CA GLU A 71 15.59 -2.06 1.80
C GLU A 71 14.10 -2.43 1.89
N ALA A 72 13.69 -3.14 2.96
CA ALA A 72 12.28 -3.50 3.15
C ALA A 72 11.35 -2.26 3.21
N LEU A 73 11.78 -1.19 3.88
CA LEU A 73 11.06 0.08 3.89
C LEU A 73 11.00 0.72 2.49
N ALA A 74 12.10 0.69 1.74
CA ALA A 74 12.15 1.23 0.38
C ALA A 74 11.23 0.46 -0.59
N ASP A 75 11.17 -0.87 -0.46
CA ASP A 75 10.25 -1.72 -1.22
C ASP A 75 8.80 -1.35 -0.91
N MET A 76 8.44 -1.19 0.37
CA MET A 76 7.10 -0.76 0.78
C MET A 76 6.71 0.59 0.16
N PHE A 77 7.61 1.59 0.18
CA PHE A 77 7.36 2.88 -0.48
C PHE A 77 7.25 2.76 -2.00
N THR A 78 8.01 1.85 -2.62
CA THR A 78 7.97 1.60 -4.07
C THR A 78 6.64 0.98 -4.50
N HIS A 79 6.15 -0.02 -3.74
CA HIS A 79 4.82 -0.59 -3.93
C HIS A 79 3.73 0.48 -3.79
N LEU A 80 3.78 1.31 -2.74
CA LEU A 80 2.82 2.41 -2.54
C LEU A 80 2.81 3.38 -3.72
N PHE A 81 3.98 3.85 -4.14
CA PHE A 81 4.10 4.81 -5.23
C PHE A 81 3.56 4.25 -6.55
N THR A 82 3.88 2.98 -6.85
CA THR A 82 3.46 2.31 -8.08
C THR A 82 1.94 2.11 -8.10
N ALA A 83 1.38 1.55 -7.01
CA ALA A 83 -0.05 1.30 -6.91
C ALA A 83 -0.88 2.60 -6.95
N GLU A 84 -0.44 3.65 -6.25
CA GLU A 84 -1.11 4.95 -6.29
C GLU A 84 -1.08 5.57 -7.69
N SER A 85 0.09 5.55 -8.34
CA SER A 85 0.27 6.08 -9.69
C SER A 85 -0.60 5.35 -10.70
N LEU A 86 -0.75 4.03 -10.55
CA LEU A 86 -1.57 3.21 -11.42
C LEU A 86 -3.07 3.51 -11.26
N ILE A 87 -3.57 3.60 -10.03
CA ILE A 87 -4.97 4.01 -9.77
C ILE A 87 -5.21 5.40 -10.37
N ALA A 88 -4.34 6.36 -10.08
CA ALA A 88 -4.48 7.73 -10.59
C ALA A 88 -4.50 7.76 -12.13
N ARG A 89 -3.60 7.02 -12.77
CA ARG A 89 -3.54 6.91 -14.23
C ARG A 89 -4.83 6.34 -14.81
N VAL A 90 -5.31 5.21 -14.28
CA VAL A 90 -6.54 4.58 -14.79
C VAL A 90 -7.74 5.52 -14.61
N GLN A 91 -7.83 6.24 -13.50
CA GLN A 91 -8.91 7.21 -13.26
C GLN A 91 -8.87 8.40 -14.23
N GLN A 92 -7.66 8.88 -14.59
CA GLN A 92 -7.50 9.98 -15.54
C GLN A 92 -7.73 9.56 -16.99
N THR A 93 -7.35 8.34 -17.37
CA THR A 93 -7.47 7.86 -18.77
C THR A 93 -8.83 7.25 -19.09
N THR A 94 -9.63 6.92 -18.08
CA THR A 94 -10.96 6.33 -18.26
C THR A 94 -12.00 7.43 -18.44
N SER A 95 -12.30 7.81 -19.70
CA SER A 95 -13.46 8.65 -19.98
C SER A 95 -14.76 7.84 -19.78
N PRO A 96 -15.93 8.50 -19.57
CA PRO A 96 -17.22 7.81 -19.49
C PRO A 96 -17.54 6.92 -20.70
N GLU A 97 -16.96 7.23 -21.87
CA GLU A 97 -17.22 6.58 -23.15
C GLU A 97 -16.21 5.47 -23.51
N LYS A 98 -15.04 5.44 -22.86
CA LYS A 98 -13.98 4.43 -23.09
C LYS A 98 -13.36 3.98 -21.78
N LYS A 99 -14.09 3.17 -21.02
CA LYS A 99 -13.50 2.42 -19.90
C LYS A 99 -12.67 1.27 -20.46
N SER A 100 -11.33 1.37 -20.35
CA SER A 100 -10.48 0.22 -20.66
C SER A 100 -10.57 -0.79 -19.52
N THR A 101 -11.37 -1.85 -19.71
CA THR A 101 -11.49 -2.96 -18.76
C THR A 101 -10.14 -3.57 -18.41
N MET A 102 -9.20 -3.61 -19.36
CA MET A 102 -7.85 -4.16 -19.13
C MET A 102 -7.00 -3.26 -18.23
N ALA A 103 -7.06 -1.94 -18.42
CA ALA A 103 -6.37 -1.00 -17.54
C ALA A 103 -6.87 -1.11 -16.09
N MET A 104 -8.18 -1.29 -15.92
CA MET A 104 -8.79 -1.53 -14.61
C MET A 104 -8.34 -2.86 -14.00
N ASN A 105 -8.32 -3.94 -14.78
CA ASN A 105 -7.85 -5.24 -14.32
C ASN A 105 -6.40 -5.18 -13.86
N ILE A 106 -5.53 -4.51 -14.61
CA ILE A 106 -4.12 -4.32 -14.25
C ILE A 106 -4.00 -3.55 -12.93
N ALA A 107 -4.76 -2.46 -12.74
CA ALA A 107 -4.76 -1.72 -11.49
C ALA A 107 -5.21 -2.57 -10.29
N LYS A 108 -6.25 -3.40 -10.48
CA LYS A 108 -6.74 -4.29 -9.42
C LYS A 108 -5.74 -5.40 -9.06
N ILE A 109 -5.09 -5.97 -10.07
CA ILE A 109 -4.05 -6.99 -9.88
C ILE A 109 -2.88 -6.39 -9.11
N ASP A 110 -2.28 -5.32 -9.63
CA ASP A 110 -1.08 -4.69 -9.07
C ASP A 110 -1.30 -4.22 -7.63
N LEU A 111 -2.44 -3.58 -7.35
CA LEU A 111 -2.76 -3.16 -6.00
C LEU A 111 -2.93 -4.35 -5.06
N ALA A 112 -3.70 -5.37 -5.43
CA ALA A 112 -3.94 -6.51 -4.55
C ALA A 112 -2.64 -7.22 -4.18
N GLU A 113 -1.73 -7.38 -5.14
CA GLU A 113 -0.43 -8.03 -4.92
C GLU A 113 0.51 -7.12 -4.12
N SER A 114 0.60 -5.83 -4.47
CA SER A 114 1.41 -4.85 -3.73
C SER A 114 0.97 -4.72 -2.26
N LEU A 115 -0.34 -4.77 -1.98
CA LEU A 115 -0.84 -4.73 -0.61
C LEU A 115 -0.42 -5.99 0.19
N LEU A 116 -0.43 -7.17 -0.44
CA LEU A 116 0.05 -8.40 0.19
C LEU A 116 1.55 -8.35 0.48
N ASP A 117 2.34 -7.84 -0.46
CA ASP A 117 3.79 -7.66 -0.29
C ASP A 117 4.09 -6.68 0.87
N ILE A 118 3.37 -5.55 0.94
CA ILE A 118 3.47 -4.61 2.05
C ILE A 118 3.09 -5.27 3.39
N ILE A 119 2.04 -6.08 3.45
CA ILE A 119 1.68 -6.85 4.66
C ILE A 119 2.84 -7.77 5.07
N SER A 120 3.42 -8.51 4.12
CA SER A 120 4.54 -9.41 4.41
C SER A 120 5.78 -8.66 4.92
N LEU A 121 6.16 -7.57 4.25
CA LEU A 121 7.28 -6.72 4.65
C LEU A 121 7.03 -6.06 6.01
N SER A 122 5.79 -5.66 6.30
CA SER A 122 5.42 -5.04 7.58
C SER A 122 5.79 -5.92 8.78
N GLY A 123 5.51 -7.24 8.70
CA GLY A 123 5.86 -8.19 9.74
C GLY A 123 7.38 -8.34 9.92
N LYS A 124 8.14 -8.41 8.81
CA LYS A 124 9.61 -8.49 8.85
C LYS A 124 10.22 -7.25 9.51
N CYS A 125 9.73 -6.07 9.14
CA CYS A 125 10.19 -4.80 9.71
C CYS A 125 9.92 -4.74 11.21
N LEU A 126 8.71 -5.08 11.66
CA LEU A 126 8.35 -5.08 13.08
C LEU A 126 9.21 -6.03 13.90
N ASN A 127 9.44 -7.25 13.40
CA ASN A 127 10.34 -8.20 14.05
C ASN A 127 11.75 -7.65 14.21
N ARG A 128 12.28 -6.96 13.20
CA ARG A 128 13.60 -6.33 13.30
C ARG A 128 13.62 -5.14 14.25
N ILE A 129 12.61 -4.26 14.18
CA ILE A 129 12.53 -3.03 14.99
C ILE A 129 12.40 -3.35 16.48
N PHE A 130 11.61 -4.37 16.83
CA PHE A 130 11.30 -4.72 18.21
C PHE A 130 11.93 -6.03 18.69
N GLU A 131 12.92 -6.55 17.95
CA GLU A 131 13.62 -7.80 18.31
C GLU A 131 12.65 -8.93 18.64
N GLU A 132 11.69 -9.16 17.72
CA GLU A 132 10.61 -10.16 17.81
C GLU A 132 9.60 -9.94 18.96
N ASN A 133 9.72 -8.84 19.71
CA ASN A 133 8.86 -8.49 20.85
C ASN A 133 8.06 -7.20 20.58
N THR A 134 7.22 -7.23 19.55
CA THR A 134 6.43 -6.05 19.13
C THR A 134 5.43 -5.63 20.23
N PRO A 135 5.42 -4.35 20.66
CA PRO A 135 4.44 -3.86 21.62
C PRO A 135 2.99 -4.06 21.17
N GLN A 136 2.13 -4.54 22.07
CA GLN A 136 0.73 -4.89 21.74
C GLN A 136 -0.04 -3.73 21.09
N ASN A 137 0.16 -2.50 21.56
CA ASN A 137 -0.50 -1.32 21.00
C ASN A 137 -0.09 -1.03 19.55
N ILE A 138 1.11 -1.42 19.12
CA ILE A 138 1.58 -1.32 17.74
C ILE A 138 1.03 -2.48 16.93
N LEU A 139 1.08 -3.70 17.47
CA LEU A 139 0.52 -4.89 16.83
C LEU A 139 -0.97 -4.71 16.51
N ASP A 140 -1.78 -4.26 17.47
CA ASP A 140 -3.21 -4.00 17.30
C ASP A 140 -3.50 -2.99 16.18
N LYS A 141 -2.63 -1.97 16.03
CA LYS A 141 -2.74 -0.97 14.96
C LYS A 141 -2.39 -1.58 13.62
N VAL A 142 -1.31 -2.35 13.55
CA VAL A 142 -0.89 -3.00 12.32
C VAL A 142 -1.97 -3.98 11.86
N GLU A 143 -2.46 -4.86 12.73
CA GLU A 143 -3.51 -5.85 12.40
C GLU A 143 -4.78 -5.20 11.84
N LYS A 144 -5.26 -4.14 12.49
CA LYS A 144 -6.43 -3.39 12.02
C LYS A 144 -6.18 -2.73 10.66
N LEU A 145 -5.00 -2.18 10.41
CA LEU A 145 -4.64 -1.61 9.10
C LEU A 145 -4.53 -2.70 8.02
N THR A 146 -3.83 -3.81 8.30
CA THR A 146 -3.63 -4.91 7.35
C THR A 146 -4.94 -5.62 7.02
N SER A 147 -5.90 -5.67 7.95
CA SER A 147 -7.25 -6.17 7.67
C SER A 147 -7.97 -5.36 6.60
N LYS A 148 -7.79 -4.02 6.57
CA LYS A 148 -8.35 -3.13 5.54
C LYS A 148 -7.62 -3.23 4.19
N MET A 149 -6.37 -3.70 4.19
CA MET A 149 -5.57 -3.94 2.99
C MET A 149 -5.90 -5.29 2.33
N THR A 150 -6.45 -6.24 3.06
CA THR A 150 -6.73 -7.59 2.55
C THR A 150 -7.90 -7.55 1.56
N MET A 151 -7.58 -7.71 0.28
CA MET A 151 -8.56 -7.71 -0.81
C MET A 151 -8.97 -9.14 -1.17
N ASN A 152 -10.24 -9.32 -1.53
CA ASN A 152 -10.78 -10.56 -2.09
C ASN A 152 -10.72 -10.57 -3.63
N THR A 153 -9.78 -9.82 -4.21
CA THR A 153 -9.59 -9.73 -5.66
C THR A 153 -9.02 -11.05 -6.18
N ASP A 154 -9.73 -11.71 -7.10
CA ASP A 154 -9.23 -12.89 -7.79
C ASP A 154 -8.19 -12.51 -8.86
N THR A 155 -6.94 -12.32 -8.44
CA THR A 155 -5.86 -11.91 -9.35
C THR A 155 -5.56 -12.98 -10.40
N ILE A 156 -5.83 -14.27 -10.12
CA ILE A 156 -5.65 -15.37 -11.07
C ILE A 156 -6.63 -15.22 -12.23
N MET A 157 -7.91 -15.04 -11.95
CA MET A 157 -8.92 -14.83 -13.00
C MET A 157 -8.66 -13.54 -13.79
N LEU A 158 -8.29 -12.45 -13.12
CA LEU A 158 -7.99 -11.19 -13.81
C LEU A 158 -6.75 -11.32 -14.73
N LYS A 159 -5.69 -12.01 -14.28
CA LYS A 159 -4.51 -12.30 -15.10
C LYS A 159 -4.85 -13.18 -16.30
N LYS A 160 -5.76 -14.15 -16.14
CA LYS A 160 -6.27 -14.98 -17.24
C LYS A 160 -6.97 -14.13 -18.31
N LEU A 161 -7.93 -13.29 -17.90
CA LEU A 161 -8.65 -12.38 -18.81
C LEU A 161 -7.69 -11.44 -19.55
N LEU A 162 -6.67 -10.94 -18.85
CA LEU A 162 -5.65 -10.09 -19.44
C LEU A 162 -4.81 -10.85 -20.48
N GLY A 163 -4.42 -12.09 -20.17
CA GLY A 163 -3.66 -12.95 -21.08
C GLY A 163 -4.44 -13.28 -22.35
N GLU A 164 -5.73 -13.63 -22.23
CA GLU A 164 -6.62 -13.88 -23.37
C GLU A 164 -6.72 -12.64 -24.27
N TYR A 165 -6.96 -11.47 -23.67
CA TYR A 165 -7.01 -10.21 -24.41
C TYR A 165 -5.69 -9.91 -25.13
N MET A 166 -4.54 -10.06 -24.46
CA MET A 166 -3.23 -9.82 -25.06
C MET A 166 -2.93 -10.77 -26.22
N PHE A 167 -3.35 -12.04 -26.12
CA PHE A 167 -3.19 -13.02 -27.17
C PHE A 167 -3.97 -12.64 -28.44
N GLU A 168 -5.21 -12.15 -28.28
CA GLU A 168 -6.03 -11.67 -29.39
C GLU A 168 -5.46 -10.40 -30.03
N GLN A 169 -5.04 -9.43 -29.21
CA GLN A 169 -4.59 -8.12 -29.69
C GLN A 169 -3.14 -8.11 -30.20
N LYS A 170 -2.33 -9.12 -29.84
CA LYS A 170 -0.90 -9.25 -30.20
C LYS A 170 -0.05 -8.01 -29.86
N LYS A 171 -0.47 -7.24 -28.85
CA LYS A 171 0.20 -6.03 -28.39
C LYS A 171 -0.02 -5.85 -26.89
N TYR A 172 0.79 -4.99 -26.28
CA TYR A 172 0.57 -4.59 -24.90
C TYR A 172 -0.78 -3.86 -24.75
N PRO A 173 -1.59 -4.14 -23.71
CA PRO A 173 -2.99 -3.73 -23.63
C PRO A 173 -3.17 -2.29 -23.11
N PHE A 174 -2.26 -1.39 -23.50
CA PHE A 174 -2.21 0.04 -23.18
C PHE A 174 -1.72 0.87 -24.36
#